data_AF-A0A0L0DI79-F1
#
_entry.id   AF-A0A0L0DI79-F1
#
_cell.length_a   1.000
_cell.length_b   1.000
_cell.length_c   1.000
_cell.angle_alpha   90.00
_cell.angle_beta   90.00
_cell.angle_gamma   90.00
#
_symmetry.space_group_name_H-M   'P 1'
#
loop_
_entity.id
_entity.type
_entity.pdbx_description
1 polymer ?
#
loop_
_entity_poly.entity_id
_entity_poly.type
_entity_poly.pdbx_seq_one_letter_code
_entity_poly.pdbx_strand_id
1 'polypeptide(L)'
;MDGEADACRGEQARGGAQGAAAAHRRAGGALCHRCRAEGGDAEEAQADACGVGTADFANGVRALHRKFVSLRSDFAALKDEAYRQRKTIGPDIQQFADMVRDKVEEESERTEAAVAKYRVAMQKNKKLYNKLQEMRGNIRVYCRTRPLSEAELGAGQIMAATAMNNEEIAVVDTSRGEEIRKIFKFDRVYGPGTKQDEVFQDTKPLVTSVLDGYNVCIFAYGQTGSGKTYTMEGPPENPGINKRTLQELFRIADERSEDYDISITVSNMEIYNENIYDLLAEPPAEGVHSIQARLDIRMGAQGIDVPGLVEETCSSLDDVLAVIQRGAANRSTFATDMNEHSSRSHAILRIVARCQNKISRIATVGKLSLVDLAGSERVAKSGVTAERLKEAQNINRSLSALGDVIQSLTAKNKAHIPYRNSKLTFLLADSLGGDSKTLMFVQVAPGSYNAPETICSLTFAARVRSVKLQLASVHTESPELSEYKDMVAKLQAKLAAAGSAS
;
A
#
# COMPACT_ATOMS: atom_id res chain seq x y z
N MET A 1 10.48 16.76 -53.25
CA MET A 1 9.29 17.31 -52.56
C MET A 1 9.66 17.40 -51.08
N ASP A 2 10.80 18.02 -50.75
CA ASP A 2 11.04 19.49 -50.64
C ASP A 2 10.35 19.98 -49.37
N GLY A 3 10.94 20.64 -48.38
CA GLY A 3 12.24 21.26 -48.02
C GLY A 3 11.94 21.88 -46.65
N GLU A 4 12.82 22.10 -45.67
CA GLU A 4 14.10 22.79 -45.67
C GLU A 4 14.85 22.41 -44.39
N ALA A 5 16.18 22.40 -44.50
CA ALA A 5 17.13 22.20 -43.44
C ALA A 5 17.68 23.56 -42.99
N ASP A 6 18.05 23.69 -41.72
CA ASP A 6 19.23 24.50 -41.41
C ASP A 6 19.97 23.97 -40.18
N ALA A 7 21.28 23.82 -40.34
CA ALA A 7 22.21 23.21 -39.41
C ALA A 7 23.36 24.18 -39.20
N CYS A 8 23.71 24.49 -37.95
CA CYS A 8 24.99 25.13 -37.65
C CYS A 8 25.56 24.62 -36.33
N ARG A 9 26.85 24.26 -36.42
CA ARG A 9 27.71 23.58 -35.45
C ARG A 9 28.43 24.55 -34.51
N GLY A 10 28.90 24.00 -33.39
CA GLY A 10 30.18 24.32 -32.74
C GLY A 10 30.13 25.50 -31.76
N GLU A 11 30.97 25.62 -30.74
CA GLU A 11 32.00 24.76 -30.16
C GLU A 11 32.41 25.44 -28.83
N GLN A 12 33.09 24.69 -27.95
CA GLN A 12 33.55 25.11 -26.63
C GLN A 12 34.46 26.35 -26.65
N ALA A 13 34.44 27.16 -25.58
CA ALA A 13 35.52 28.10 -25.28
C ALA A 13 35.86 28.16 -23.78
N ARG A 14 37.10 27.78 -23.48
CA ARG A 14 37.82 27.96 -22.21
C ARG A 14 38.43 29.38 -22.15
N GLY A 15 38.49 29.94 -20.94
CA GLY A 15 39.68 30.60 -20.36
C GLY A 15 40.27 31.88 -20.98
N GLY A 16 40.27 32.96 -20.19
CA GLY A 16 41.40 33.88 -20.02
C GLY A 16 41.53 35.07 -20.99
N ALA A 17 41.57 36.29 -20.44
CA ALA A 17 42.24 37.43 -21.08
C ALA A 17 42.62 38.51 -20.05
N GLN A 18 43.93 38.65 -19.81
CA GLN A 18 44.57 39.89 -19.41
C GLN A 18 44.83 40.75 -20.66
N GLY A 19 44.79 42.08 -20.49
CA GLY A 19 45.74 42.99 -21.13
C GLY A 19 45.38 43.67 -22.47
N ALA A 20 45.67 44.98 -22.51
CA ALA A 20 45.93 45.84 -23.68
C ALA A 20 44.71 46.24 -24.56
N ALA A 21 44.58 47.45 -25.11
CA ALA A 21 45.38 48.67 -25.09
C ALA A 21 44.56 49.86 -25.61
N ALA A 22 44.97 51.06 -25.17
CA ALA A 22 45.02 52.34 -25.89
C ALA A 22 44.29 52.52 -27.24
N ALA A 23 43.54 53.62 -27.35
CA ALA A 23 43.39 54.36 -28.61
C ALA A 23 43.27 55.88 -28.39
N HIS A 24 44.18 56.60 -29.04
CA HIS A 24 44.12 57.95 -29.60
C HIS A 24 44.17 59.24 -28.76
N ARG A 25 45.38 59.83 -28.84
CA ARG A 25 45.71 61.27 -28.83
C ARG A 25 44.98 62.04 -29.95
N ARG A 26 44.53 63.28 -29.69
CA ARG A 26 45.04 64.57 -30.26
C ARG A 26 44.02 65.72 -30.12
N ALA A 27 44.39 66.74 -29.34
CA ALA A 27 44.31 68.19 -29.60
C ALA A 27 44.72 68.86 -28.27
N GLY A 28 45.76 69.68 -28.10
CA GLY A 28 46.51 70.51 -29.04
C GLY A 28 46.14 71.99 -28.82
N GLY A 29 46.97 72.73 -28.07
CA GLY A 29 46.95 74.20 -27.97
C GLY A 29 46.66 74.71 -26.55
N ALA A 30 47.63 75.10 -25.72
CA ALA A 30 48.53 76.27 -25.78
C ALA A 30 47.94 77.53 -25.10
N LEU A 31 48.84 78.30 -24.46
CA LEU A 31 48.69 79.58 -23.73
C LEU A 31 48.42 79.40 -22.22
N CYS A 32 49.13 80.00 -21.28
CA CYS A 32 50.28 80.90 -21.30
C CYS A 32 50.87 80.93 -19.86
N HIS A 33 52.16 80.67 -19.75
CA HIS A 33 53.18 81.23 -18.84
C HIS A 33 52.79 82.10 -17.60
N ARG A 34 53.42 81.73 -16.46
CA ARG A 34 54.07 82.58 -15.42
C ARG A 34 53.37 83.88 -14.98
N CYS A 35 53.13 84.01 -13.67
CA CYS A 35 53.88 84.96 -12.84
C CYS A 35 53.76 84.64 -11.35
N ARG A 36 54.89 84.85 -10.66
CA ARG A 36 55.19 84.62 -9.26
C ARG A 36 55.47 86.00 -8.67
N ALA A 37 55.06 86.21 -7.42
CA ALA A 37 55.57 87.21 -6.48
C ALA A 37 55.23 88.70 -6.71
N GLU A 38 55.23 89.39 -5.56
CA GLU A 38 55.21 90.84 -5.30
C GLU A 38 53.83 91.50 -5.15
N GLY A 39 53.46 91.76 -3.89
CA GLY A 39 52.42 92.68 -3.48
C GLY A 39 52.96 93.54 -2.35
N GLY A 40 53.65 94.61 -2.72
CA GLY A 40 54.01 95.73 -1.86
C GLY A 40 52.88 96.75 -1.77
N ASP A 41 53.01 97.60 -0.76
CA ASP A 41 52.07 98.61 -0.29
C ASP A 41 51.52 99.55 -1.37
N ALA A 42 50.25 99.92 -1.22
CA ALA A 42 49.67 101.09 -1.86
C ALA A 42 48.66 101.77 -0.93
N GLU A 43 49.00 103.00 -0.55
CA GLU A 43 48.23 103.97 0.22
C GLU A 43 46.93 104.40 -0.48
N GLU A 44 45.92 104.59 0.36
CA GLU A 44 44.90 105.65 0.38
C GLU A 44 44.55 106.42 -0.91
N ALA A 45 43.30 106.26 -1.33
CA ALA A 45 42.52 107.35 -1.92
C ALA A 45 41.05 107.22 -1.51
N GLN A 46 40.58 108.25 -0.81
CA GLN A 46 39.27 108.39 -0.22
C GLN A 46 38.28 108.97 -1.24
N ALA A 47 37.09 108.37 -1.36
CA ALA A 47 35.92 109.01 -1.97
C ALA A 47 34.65 108.49 -1.30
N ASP A 48 33.84 109.45 -0.86
CA ASP A 48 32.70 109.34 0.03
C ASP A 48 31.37 109.11 -0.73
N ALA A 49 30.32 108.77 0.03
CA ALA A 49 28.87 108.76 -0.29
C ALA A 49 28.21 107.51 -0.94
N CYS A 50 27.53 106.68 -0.12
CA CYS A 50 26.05 106.55 -0.05
C CYS A 50 25.64 105.31 0.79
N GLY A 51 25.16 105.50 2.03
CA GLY A 51 24.24 104.56 2.72
C GLY A 51 22.82 104.78 2.18
N VAL A 52 21.88 103.84 2.12
CA VAL A 52 21.31 103.01 3.19
C VAL A 52 20.57 101.85 2.47
N GLY A 53 20.83 100.59 2.87
CA GLY A 53 20.24 99.40 2.24
C GLY A 53 21.25 98.26 2.03
N THR A 54 22.55 98.58 2.06
CA THR A 54 23.63 97.61 1.86
C THR A 54 23.96 96.81 3.12
N ALA A 55 23.73 97.35 4.33
CA ALA A 55 24.10 96.69 5.59
C ALA A 55 23.20 95.50 5.97
N ASP A 56 21.87 95.63 5.87
CA ASP A 56 20.93 94.54 6.14
C ASP A 56 20.96 93.46 5.07
N PHE A 57 21.11 93.86 3.80
CA PHE A 57 21.35 92.93 2.71
C PHE A 57 22.68 92.20 2.90
N ALA A 58 23.77 92.89 3.28
CA ALA A 58 25.06 92.25 3.55
C ALA A 58 25.03 91.33 4.78
N ASN A 59 24.25 91.66 5.82
CA ASN A 59 24.05 90.78 6.98
C ASN A 59 23.21 89.55 6.62
N GLY A 60 22.17 89.71 5.79
CA GLY A 60 21.36 88.61 5.25
C GLY A 60 22.17 87.68 4.35
N VAL A 61 23.01 88.24 3.47
CA VAL A 61 23.94 87.49 2.61
C VAL A 61 24.99 86.76 3.46
N ARG A 62 25.54 87.38 4.51
CA ARG A 62 26.46 86.70 5.45
C ARG A 62 25.78 85.59 6.24
N ALA A 63 24.53 85.78 6.68
CA ALA A 63 23.75 84.76 7.37
C ALA A 63 23.41 83.57 6.44
N LEU A 64 23.04 83.86 5.18
CA LEU A 64 22.78 82.85 4.16
C LEU A 64 24.07 82.10 3.79
N HIS A 65 25.20 82.80 3.67
CA HIS A 65 26.51 82.20 3.43
C HIS A 65 26.91 81.25 4.58
N ARG A 66 26.72 81.65 5.84
CA ARG A 66 26.95 80.76 7.00
C ARG A 66 26.06 79.52 6.98
N LYS A 67 24.77 79.67 6.65
CA LYS A 67 23.85 78.54 6.48
C LYS A 67 24.28 77.62 5.33
N PHE A 68 24.73 78.19 4.22
CA PHE A 68 25.21 77.43 3.06
C PHE A 68 26.50 76.65 3.39
N VAL A 69 27.42 77.27 4.13
CA VAL A 69 28.64 76.60 4.60
C VAL A 69 28.31 75.47 5.60
N SER A 70 27.39 75.71 6.54
CA SER A 70 26.89 74.67 7.46
C SER A 70 26.25 73.52 6.70
N LEU A 71 25.31 73.80 5.79
CA LEU A 71 24.62 72.79 5.01
C LEU A 71 25.57 71.99 4.12
N ARG A 72 26.63 72.62 3.60
CA ARG A 72 27.68 71.93 2.84
C ARG A 72 28.52 71.00 3.72
N SER A 73 28.79 71.40 4.96
CA SER A 73 29.45 70.58 5.96
C SER A 73 28.58 69.38 6.36
N ASP A 74 27.29 69.62 6.61
CA ASP A 74 26.32 68.58 6.98
C ASP A 74 26.11 67.59 5.83
N PHE A 75 26.06 68.08 4.58
CA PHE A 75 25.96 67.23 3.40
C PHE A 75 27.22 66.39 3.18
N ALA A 76 28.41 66.94 3.46
CA ALA A 76 29.66 66.18 3.42
C ALA A 76 29.69 65.10 4.50
N ALA A 77 29.26 65.41 5.73
CA ALA A 77 29.17 64.45 6.83
C ALA A 77 28.18 63.32 6.54
N LEU A 78 27.00 63.66 6.00
CA LEU A 78 25.97 62.68 5.62
C LEU A 78 26.44 61.77 4.48
N LYS A 79 27.18 62.32 3.50
CA LYS A 79 27.77 61.56 2.41
C LYS A 79 28.83 60.57 2.91
N ASP A 80 29.68 60.98 3.85
CA ASP A 80 30.68 60.11 4.46
C ASP A 80 30.04 59.03 5.35
N GLU A 81 28.96 59.36 6.06
CA GLU A 81 28.18 58.40 6.85
C GLU A 81 27.52 57.35 5.95
N ALA A 82 26.86 57.78 4.87
CA ALA A 82 26.27 56.88 3.88
C ALA A 82 27.32 56.00 3.18
N TYR A 83 28.51 56.56 2.90
CA TYR A 83 29.62 55.80 2.35
C TYR A 83 30.17 54.75 3.32
N ARG A 84 30.28 55.11 4.62
CA ARG A 84 30.67 54.18 5.68
C ARG A 84 29.65 53.06 5.83
N GLN A 85 28.36 53.38 5.97
CA GLN A 85 27.28 52.38 6.08
C GLN A 85 27.25 51.43 4.88
N ARG A 86 27.37 51.93 3.65
CA ARG A 86 27.41 51.08 2.45
C ARG A 86 28.63 50.14 2.45
N LYS A 87 29.75 50.56 3.04
CA LYS A 87 30.98 49.76 3.12
C LYS A 87 30.89 48.66 4.20
N THR A 88 30.08 48.83 5.23
CA THR A 88 29.83 47.81 6.28
C THR A 88 28.70 46.85 5.90
N ILE A 89 27.61 47.34 5.31
CA ILE A 89 26.41 46.54 4.99
C ILE A 89 26.73 45.42 3.98
N GLY A 90 27.58 45.68 2.98
CA GLY A 90 27.95 44.66 1.98
C GLY A 90 28.60 43.41 2.60
N PRO A 91 29.70 43.56 3.35
CA PRO A 91 30.33 42.48 4.11
C PRO A 91 29.39 41.78 5.09
N ASP A 92 28.56 42.53 5.83
CA ASP A 92 27.63 41.95 6.81
C ASP A 92 26.56 41.07 6.13
N ILE A 93 26.02 41.51 4.98
CA ILE A 93 25.08 40.71 4.18
C ILE A 93 25.78 39.46 3.64
N GLN A 94 27.01 39.57 3.16
CA GLN A 94 27.78 38.43 2.66
C GLN A 94 28.05 37.41 3.77
N GLN A 95 28.45 37.89 4.96
CA GLN A 95 28.70 37.05 6.13
C GLN A 95 27.41 36.36 6.61
N PHE A 96 26.27 37.05 6.59
CA PHE A 96 24.98 36.44 6.89
C PHE A 96 24.58 35.39 5.85
N ALA A 97 24.79 35.66 4.56
CA ALA A 97 24.51 34.72 3.48
C ALA A 97 25.37 33.45 3.58
N ASP A 98 26.65 33.58 3.94
CA ASP A 98 27.55 32.44 4.13
C ASP A 98 27.15 31.66 5.40
N MET A 99 26.82 32.33 6.50
CA MET A 99 26.30 31.67 7.71
C MET A 99 24.99 30.89 7.46
N VAL A 100 24.05 31.45 6.68
CA VAL A 100 22.82 30.75 6.30
C VAL A 100 23.14 29.53 5.43
N ARG A 101 24.08 29.66 4.49
CA ARG A 101 24.49 28.54 3.63
C ARG A 101 25.10 27.39 4.44
N ASP A 102 26.06 27.69 5.30
CA ASP A 102 26.70 26.70 6.17
C ASP A 102 25.67 26.01 7.05
N LYS A 103 24.70 26.78 7.58
CA LYS A 103 23.63 26.23 8.41
C LYS A 103 22.66 25.35 7.61
N VAL A 104 22.31 25.73 6.38
CA VAL A 104 21.48 24.92 5.48
C VAL A 104 22.19 23.62 5.08
N GLU A 105 23.49 23.69 4.79
CA GLU A 105 24.30 22.51 4.44
C GLU A 105 24.40 21.55 5.64
N GLU A 106 24.67 22.06 6.84
CA GLU A 106 24.68 21.27 8.07
C GLU A 106 23.32 20.60 8.35
N GLU A 107 22.21 21.33 8.21
CA GLU A 107 20.87 20.77 8.42
C GLU A 107 20.49 19.78 7.29
N SER A 108 20.97 19.99 6.06
CA SER A 108 20.80 19.05 4.95
C SER A 108 21.52 17.72 5.24
N GLU A 109 22.79 17.76 5.63
CA GLU A 109 23.56 16.56 6.00
C GLU A 109 22.93 15.82 7.19
N ARG A 110 22.46 16.56 8.21
CA ARG A 110 21.74 15.98 9.35
C ARG A 110 20.45 15.28 8.92
N THR A 111 19.69 15.90 8.01
CA THR A 111 18.44 15.34 7.48
C THR A 111 18.71 14.08 6.66
N GLU A 112 19.71 14.10 5.78
CA GLU A 112 20.13 12.92 5.02
C GLU A 112 20.58 11.76 5.91
N ALA A 113 21.39 12.06 6.93
CA ALA A 113 21.82 11.06 7.91
C ALA A 113 20.64 10.50 8.71
N ALA A 114 19.65 11.33 9.06
CA ALA A 114 18.43 10.89 9.72
C ALA A 114 17.57 9.98 8.82
N VAL A 115 17.39 10.35 7.55
CA VAL A 115 16.68 9.54 6.55
C VAL A 115 17.39 8.19 6.34
N ALA A 116 18.72 8.17 6.25
CA ALA A 116 19.49 6.94 6.11
C ALA A 116 19.31 6.01 7.33
N LYS A 117 19.40 6.56 8.55
CA LYS A 117 19.15 5.80 9.79
C LYS A 117 17.71 5.28 9.86
N TYR A 118 16.74 6.10 9.48
CA TYR A 118 15.33 5.72 9.41
C TYR A 118 15.10 4.55 8.45
N ARG A 119 15.71 4.58 7.25
CA ARG A 119 15.62 3.48 6.27
C ARG A 119 16.18 2.16 6.82
N VAL A 120 17.33 2.19 7.49
CA VAL A 120 17.91 0.99 8.12
C VAL A 120 16.99 0.47 9.23
N ALA A 121 16.45 1.37 10.06
CA ALA A 121 15.50 1.00 11.11
C ALA A 121 14.22 0.37 10.52
N MET A 122 13.69 0.94 9.43
CA MET A 122 12.53 0.41 8.71
C MET A 122 12.76 -0.98 8.15
N GLN A 123 13.91 -1.23 7.51
CA GLN A 123 14.26 -2.57 7.02
C GLN A 123 14.38 -3.58 8.17
N LYS A 124 14.95 -3.16 9.31
CA LYS A 124 15.07 -4.01 10.50
C LYS A 124 13.69 -4.31 11.10
N ASN A 125 12.81 -3.30 11.20
CA ASN A 125 11.44 -3.47 11.67
C ASN A 125 10.65 -4.41 10.77
N LYS A 126 10.75 -4.26 9.43
CA LYS A 126 10.18 -5.20 8.45
C LYS A 126 10.64 -6.64 8.70
N LYS A 127 11.95 -6.86 8.88
CA LYS A 127 12.50 -8.21 9.16
C LYS A 127 12.01 -8.78 10.49
N LEU A 128 12.05 -7.98 11.56
CA LEU A 128 11.61 -8.41 12.90
C LEU A 128 10.11 -8.73 12.92
N TYR A 129 9.31 -7.92 12.26
CA TYR A 129 7.87 -8.11 12.15
C TYR A 129 7.53 -9.44 11.49
N ASN A 130 8.15 -9.73 10.35
CA ASN A 130 7.91 -10.97 9.63
C ASN A 130 8.42 -12.20 10.38
N LYS A 131 9.57 -12.09 11.05
CA LYS A 131 10.07 -13.15 11.94
C LYS A 131 9.13 -13.41 13.12
N LEU A 132 8.51 -12.36 13.68
CA LEU A 132 7.49 -12.52 14.71
C LEU A 132 6.24 -13.23 14.17
N GLN A 133 5.85 -12.95 12.93
CA GLN A 133 4.75 -13.68 12.28
C GLN A 133 5.12 -15.16 12.02
N GLU A 134 6.35 -15.46 11.61
CA GLU A 134 6.83 -16.83 11.40
C GLU A 134 6.90 -17.63 12.71
N MET A 135 7.36 -17.01 13.80
CA MET A 135 7.42 -17.65 15.12
C MET A 135 6.03 -18.03 15.66
N ARG A 136 4.96 -17.37 15.22
CA ARG A 136 3.58 -17.74 15.57
C ARG A 136 3.08 -19.00 14.85
N GLY A 137 3.87 -19.59 13.95
CA GLY A 137 3.51 -20.78 13.19
C GLY A 137 2.96 -20.45 11.80
N ASN A 138 3.19 -21.40 10.87
CA ASN A 138 2.90 -21.22 9.45
C ASN A 138 1.41 -21.39 9.11
N ILE A 139 0.68 -22.19 9.89
CA ILE A 139 -0.78 -22.23 9.86
C ILE A 139 -1.30 -21.93 11.25
N ARG A 140 -2.02 -20.82 11.39
CA ARG A 140 -2.71 -20.43 12.61
C ARG A 140 -4.17 -20.81 12.51
N VAL A 141 -4.77 -21.14 13.64
CA VAL A 141 -6.18 -21.52 13.72
C VAL A 141 -6.87 -20.66 14.77
N TYR A 142 -7.86 -19.90 14.32
CA TYR A 142 -8.74 -19.09 15.17
C TYR A 142 -10.11 -19.75 15.21
N CYS A 143 -10.60 -20.05 16.42
CA CYS A 143 -11.93 -20.59 16.63
C CYS A 143 -12.89 -19.45 16.95
N ARG A 144 -14.03 -19.39 16.26
CA ARG A 144 -15.06 -18.39 16.52
C ARG A 144 -16.41 -19.05 16.70
N THR A 145 -17.02 -18.77 17.85
CA THR A 145 -18.37 -19.25 18.19
C THR A 145 -19.35 -18.11 17.98
N ARG A 146 -20.37 -18.31 17.13
CA ARG A 146 -21.45 -17.31 16.99
C ARG A 146 -22.44 -17.41 18.16
N PRO A 147 -23.29 -16.39 18.39
CA PRO A 147 -24.47 -16.53 19.25
C PRO A 147 -25.45 -17.57 18.72
N LEU A 148 -26.30 -18.10 19.61
CA LEU A 148 -27.48 -18.88 19.19
C LEU A 148 -28.39 -18.01 18.32
N SER A 149 -28.91 -18.59 17.24
CA SER A 149 -29.89 -17.92 16.39
C SER A 149 -31.28 -17.94 17.05
N GLU A 150 -32.17 -17.06 16.62
CA GLU A 150 -33.57 -17.05 17.09
C GLU A 150 -34.27 -18.39 16.83
N ALA A 151 -33.96 -19.04 15.70
CA ALA A 151 -34.49 -20.36 15.36
C ALA A 151 -33.97 -21.45 16.32
N GLU A 152 -32.70 -21.40 16.72
CA GLU A 152 -32.12 -22.33 17.69
C GLU A 152 -32.70 -22.12 19.10
N LEU A 153 -32.90 -20.86 19.51
CA LEU A 153 -33.55 -20.51 20.77
C LEU A 153 -35.02 -20.97 20.79
N GLY A 154 -35.76 -20.73 19.70
CA GLY A 154 -37.14 -21.18 19.55
C GLY A 154 -37.28 -22.71 19.54
N ALA A 155 -36.26 -23.42 19.08
CA ALA A 155 -36.17 -24.88 19.14
C ALA A 155 -35.67 -25.41 20.52
N GLY A 156 -35.48 -24.54 21.51
CA GLY A 156 -35.03 -24.92 22.85
C GLY A 156 -33.58 -25.41 22.91
N GLN A 157 -32.74 -25.05 21.93
CA GLN A 157 -31.33 -25.45 21.95
C GLN A 157 -30.55 -24.67 23.01
N ILE A 158 -29.61 -25.38 23.65
CA ILE A 158 -28.68 -24.81 24.62
C ILE A 158 -27.29 -24.68 24.01
N MET A 159 -26.47 -23.80 24.60
CA MET A 159 -25.06 -23.67 24.26
C MET A 159 -24.30 -24.96 24.60
N ALA A 160 -23.90 -25.73 23.60
CA ALA A 160 -23.03 -26.90 23.72
C ALA A 160 -21.55 -26.57 23.53
N ALA A 161 -21.23 -25.47 22.83
CA ALA A 161 -19.85 -25.02 22.62
C ALA A 161 -19.59 -23.70 23.36
N THR A 162 -18.64 -23.71 24.29
CA THR A 162 -18.35 -22.58 25.18
C THR A 162 -16.86 -22.28 25.20
N ALA A 163 -16.50 -21.03 24.90
CA ALA A 163 -15.14 -20.54 25.07
C ALA A 163 -14.78 -20.53 26.57
N MET A 164 -13.76 -21.30 26.94
CA MET A 164 -13.27 -21.39 28.33
C MET A 164 -12.34 -20.21 28.63
N ASN A 165 -11.52 -19.84 27.65
CA ASN A 165 -10.61 -18.70 27.66
C ASN A 165 -10.24 -18.33 26.21
N ASN A 166 -9.22 -17.50 26.04
CA ASN A 166 -8.75 -17.00 24.75
C ASN A 166 -8.07 -18.05 23.85
N GLU A 167 -7.81 -19.26 24.35
CA GLU A 167 -7.10 -20.34 23.63
C GLU A 167 -7.88 -21.66 23.64
N GLU A 168 -8.85 -21.83 24.54
CA GLU A 168 -9.54 -23.11 24.76
C GLU A 168 -11.06 -22.99 24.62
N ILE A 169 -11.64 -23.99 23.95
CA ILE A 169 -13.08 -24.16 23.79
C ILE A 169 -13.49 -25.55 24.28
N ALA A 170 -14.58 -25.61 25.06
CA ALA A 170 -15.18 -26.86 25.50
C ALA A 170 -16.46 -27.13 24.69
N VAL A 171 -16.66 -28.38 24.28
CA VAL A 171 -17.87 -28.84 23.61
C VAL A 171 -18.46 -30.03 24.35
N VAL A 172 -19.76 -29.97 24.61
CA VAL A 172 -20.53 -31.02 25.27
C VAL A 172 -21.50 -31.63 24.25
N ASP A 173 -21.34 -32.93 23.98
CA ASP A 173 -22.22 -33.70 23.10
C ASP A 173 -23.03 -34.70 23.93
N THR A 174 -24.36 -34.57 23.87
CA THR A 174 -25.32 -35.47 24.54
C THR A 174 -26.13 -36.31 23.56
N SER A 175 -25.81 -36.26 22.26
CA SER A 175 -26.59 -36.91 21.18
C SER A 175 -26.63 -38.44 21.28
N ARG A 176 -25.68 -39.05 22.01
CA ARG A 176 -25.53 -40.50 22.17
C ARG A 176 -26.05 -41.04 23.50
N GLY A 177 -26.75 -40.23 24.29
CA GLY A 177 -27.26 -40.61 25.61
C GLY A 177 -26.22 -40.56 26.74
N GLU A 178 -24.94 -40.43 26.42
CA GLU A 178 -23.86 -40.12 27.37
C GLU A 178 -23.35 -38.69 27.12
N GLU A 179 -23.02 -37.98 28.20
CA GLU A 179 -22.40 -36.66 28.10
C GLU A 179 -20.91 -36.79 27.78
N ILE A 180 -20.52 -36.43 26.55
CA ILE A 180 -19.14 -36.41 26.11
C ILE A 180 -18.65 -34.97 26.10
N ARG A 181 -17.77 -34.63 27.05
CA ARG A 181 -17.09 -33.33 27.07
C ARG A 181 -15.72 -33.42 26.41
N LYS A 182 -15.46 -32.54 25.43
CA LYS A 182 -14.16 -32.40 24.76
C LYS A 182 -13.64 -30.98 24.88
N ILE A 183 -12.34 -30.83 25.04
CA ILE A 183 -11.65 -29.53 25.09
C ILE A 183 -10.67 -29.47 23.92
N PHE A 184 -10.68 -28.36 23.19
CA PHE A 184 -9.78 -28.09 22.08
C PHE A 184 -9.00 -26.81 22.34
N LYS A 185 -7.73 -26.80 21.89
CA LYS A 185 -6.82 -25.65 22.05
C LYS A 185 -6.38 -25.09 20.68
N PHE A 186 -6.53 -23.79 20.51
CA PHE A 186 -6.25 -23.03 19.30
C PHE A 186 -5.38 -21.80 19.60
N ASP A 187 -4.95 -21.11 18.55
CA ASP A 187 -4.11 -19.91 18.70
C ASP A 187 -4.93 -18.69 19.16
N ARG A 188 -6.24 -18.72 18.92
CA ARG A 188 -7.23 -17.78 19.44
C ARG A 188 -8.61 -18.41 19.47
N VAL A 189 -9.39 -18.13 20.50
CA VAL A 189 -10.80 -18.54 20.66
C VAL A 189 -11.64 -17.31 20.97
N TYR A 190 -12.68 -17.11 20.15
CA TYR A 190 -13.65 -16.02 20.29
C TYR A 190 -15.01 -16.58 20.72
N GLY A 191 -15.57 -15.97 21.76
CA GLY A 191 -16.90 -16.28 22.24
C GLY A 191 -18.00 -15.53 21.46
N PRO A 192 -19.28 -15.82 21.74
CA PRO A 192 -20.42 -15.20 21.07
C PRO A 192 -20.47 -13.66 21.11
N GLY A 193 -19.89 -13.05 22.16
CA GLY A 193 -19.88 -11.60 22.34
C GLY A 193 -18.80 -10.86 21.56
N THR A 194 -17.85 -11.55 20.91
CA THR A 194 -16.72 -10.90 20.24
C THR A 194 -17.13 -10.24 18.92
N LYS A 195 -16.83 -8.95 18.77
CA LYS A 195 -17.18 -8.14 17.60
C LYS A 195 -16.24 -8.36 16.41
N GLN A 196 -16.66 -7.91 15.22
CA GLN A 196 -15.88 -8.05 13.98
C GLN A 196 -14.55 -7.29 14.02
N ASP A 197 -14.54 -6.11 14.62
CA ASP A 197 -13.34 -5.28 14.75
C ASP A 197 -12.30 -5.96 15.65
N GLU A 198 -12.73 -6.54 16.77
CA GLU A 198 -11.86 -7.30 17.68
C GLU A 198 -11.22 -8.50 16.98
N VAL A 199 -12.03 -9.27 16.23
CA VAL A 199 -11.51 -10.40 15.42
C VAL A 199 -10.52 -9.89 14.37
N PHE A 200 -10.81 -8.78 13.71
CA PHE A 200 -9.92 -8.21 12.70
C PHE A 200 -8.58 -7.76 13.29
N GLN A 201 -8.54 -7.18 14.50
CA GLN A 201 -7.27 -6.74 15.11
C GLN A 201 -6.23 -7.86 15.21
N ASP A 202 -6.65 -9.09 15.48
CA ASP A 202 -5.75 -10.24 15.54
C ASP A 202 -5.27 -10.69 14.15
N THR A 203 -6.06 -10.44 13.09
CA THR A 203 -5.71 -10.77 11.69
C THR A 203 -4.91 -9.67 10.99
N LYS A 204 -5.07 -8.42 11.43
CA LYS A 204 -4.44 -7.21 10.88
C LYS A 204 -2.95 -7.40 10.57
N PRO A 205 -2.16 -8.10 11.41
CA PRO A 205 -0.73 -8.24 11.13
C PRO A 205 -0.37 -9.03 9.86
N LEU A 206 -1.29 -9.84 9.34
CA LEU A 206 -1.08 -10.58 8.10
C LEU A 206 -1.13 -9.64 6.89
N VAL A 207 -1.89 -8.55 6.94
CA VAL A 207 -2.06 -7.60 5.83
C VAL A 207 -0.75 -6.94 5.45
N THR A 208 0.02 -6.48 6.44
CA THR A 208 1.35 -5.90 6.23
C THR A 208 2.31 -6.87 5.54
N SER A 209 2.17 -8.17 5.80
CA SER A 209 3.01 -9.20 5.16
C SER A 209 2.79 -9.27 3.65
N VAL A 210 1.59 -8.96 3.17
CA VAL A 210 1.26 -8.96 1.74
C VAL A 210 2.09 -7.90 1.01
N LEU A 211 2.06 -6.65 1.48
CA LEU A 211 2.86 -5.56 0.91
C LEU A 211 4.37 -5.76 1.09
N ASP A 212 4.77 -6.65 1.99
CA ASP A 212 6.16 -7.03 2.18
C ASP A 212 6.66 -8.07 1.18
N GLY A 213 5.76 -8.67 0.38
CA GLY A 213 6.06 -9.67 -0.64
C GLY A 213 5.77 -11.12 -0.24
N TYR A 214 4.98 -11.35 0.82
CA TYR A 214 4.61 -12.70 1.25
C TYR A 214 3.25 -13.13 0.70
N ASN A 215 3.09 -14.44 0.51
CA ASN A 215 1.78 -15.02 0.30
C ASN A 215 1.04 -15.16 1.62
N VAL A 216 -0.21 -14.73 1.65
CA VAL A 216 -1.10 -14.82 2.81
C VAL A 216 -2.40 -15.49 2.37
N CYS A 217 -2.87 -16.44 3.17
CA CYS A 217 -4.15 -17.09 2.95
C CYS A 217 -4.98 -17.03 4.22
N ILE A 218 -6.20 -16.50 4.13
CA ILE A 218 -7.17 -16.49 5.23
C ILE A 218 -8.41 -17.20 4.74
N PHE A 219 -8.78 -18.31 5.40
CA PHE A 219 -9.95 -19.08 5.00
C PHE A 219 -10.87 -19.42 6.16
N ALA A 220 -12.17 -19.42 5.92
CA ALA A 220 -13.18 -19.84 6.89
C ALA A 220 -13.69 -21.26 6.61
N TYR A 221 -13.79 -22.08 7.65
CA TYR A 221 -14.21 -23.47 7.61
C TYR A 221 -15.26 -23.75 8.70
N GLY A 222 -16.25 -24.58 8.39
CA GLY A 222 -17.27 -25.04 9.33
C GLY A 222 -18.58 -25.38 8.61
N GLN A 223 -19.55 -25.90 9.35
CA GLN A 223 -20.85 -26.26 8.77
C GLN A 223 -21.61 -25.04 8.24
N THR A 224 -22.60 -25.28 7.40
CA THR A 224 -23.55 -24.24 6.96
C THR A 224 -24.24 -23.59 8.16
N GLY A 225 -24.40 -22.27 8.08
CA GLY A 225 -24.95 -21.47 9.17
C GLY A 225 -24.02 -21.27 10.39
N SER A 226 -22.77 -21.73 10.39
CA SER A 226 -21.85 -21.52 11.54
C SER A 226 -21.22 -20.13 11.60
N GLY A 227 -21.33 -19.31 10.55
CA GLY A 227 -20.81 -17.93 10.52
C GLY A 227 -19.58 -17.69 9.63
N LYS A 228 -19.32 -18.57 8.65
CA LYS A 228 -18.22 -18.41 7.66
C LYS A 228 -18.32 -17.10 6.89
N THR A 229 -19.39 -16.93 6.10
CA THR A 229 -19.65 -15.72 5.33
C THR A 229 -19.80 -14.48 6.21
N TYR A 230 -20.40 -14.60 7.40
CA TYR A 230 -20.46 -13.49 8.36
C TYR A 230 -19.05 -13.02 8.77
N THR A 231 -18.11 -13.94 8.98
CA THR A 231 -16.75 -13.57 9.35
C THR A 231 -15.95 -13.04 8.17
N MET A 232 -16.06 -13.66 7.00
CA MET A 232 -15.29 -13.26 5.82
C MET A 232 -15.85 -11.97 5.22
N GLU A 233 -17.13 -11.94 4.86
CA GLU A 233 -17.77 -10.80 4.20
C GLU A 233 -18.42 -9.85 5.20
N GLY A 234 -19.27 -10.39 6.08
CA GLY A 234 -20.09 -9.62 7.01
C GLY A 234 -21.15 -8.74 6.33
N PRO A 235 -22.19 -8.31 7.05
CA PRO A 235 -23.17 -7.37 6.51
C PRO A 235 -22.52 -5.98 6.27
N PRO A 236 -23.10 -5.13 5.39
CA PRO A 236 -22.56 -3.81 5.08
C PRO A 236 -22.32 -2.93 6.33
N GLU A 237 -23.20 -3.03 7.32
CA GLU A 237 -23.16 -2.27 8.58
C GLU A 237 -22.10 -2.80 9.54
N ASN A 238 -21.72 -4.07 9.41
CA ASN A 238 -20.72 -4.73 10.25
C ASN A 238 -19.77 -5.61 9.42
N PRO A 239 -18.89 -4.97 8.63
CA PRO A 239 -18.08 -5.68 7.65
C PRO A 239 -17.14 -6.69 8.31
N GLY A 240 -16.91 -7.79 7.61
CA GLY A 240 -16.03 -8.87 8.00
C GLY A 240 -14.57 -8.63 7.61
N ILE A 241 -13.81 -9.73 7.59
CA ILE A 241 -12.36 -9.74 7.34
C ILE A 241 -12.01 -9.22 5.94
N ASN A 242 -12.81 -9.50 4.92
CA ASN A 242 -12.51 -9.14 3.53
C ASN A 242 -12.37 -7.62 3.38
N LYS A 243 -13.45 -6.89 3.68
CA LYS A 243 -13.49 -5.42 3.56
C LYS A 243 -12.48 -4.75 4.50
N ARG A 244 -12.35 -5.21 5.74
CA ARG A 244 -11.40 -4.64 6.71
C ARG A 244 -9.94 -4.86 6.30
N THR A 245 -9.63 -6.03 5.76
CA THR A 245 -8.29 -6.35 5.24
C THR A 245 -7.92 -5.42 4.09
N LEU A 246 -8.86 -5.18 3.18
CA LEU A 246 -8.64 -4.30 2.03
C LEU A 246 -8.50 -2.83 2.47
N GLN A 247 -9.35 -2.38 3.38
CA GLN A 247 -9.21 -1.05 4.00
C GLN A 247 -7.81 -0.85 4.58
N GLU A 248 -7.30 -1.83 5.33
CA GLU A 248 -5.96 -1.74 5.89
C GLU A 248 -4.87 -1.84 4.81
N LEU A 249 -5.07 -2.67 3.78
CA LEU A 249 -4.12 -2.81 2.67
C LEU A 249 -3.92 -1.49 1.94
N PHE A 250 -5.00 -0.80 1.55
CA PHE A 250 -4.93 0.52 0.91
C PHE A 250 -4.37 1.57 1.86
N ARG A 251 -4.76 1.57 3.13
CA ARG A 251 -4.21 2.47 4.15
C ARG A 251 -2.68 2.37 4.24
N ILE A 252 -2.15 1.14 4.31
CA ILE A 252 -0.69 0.92 4.37
C ILE A 252 -0.03 1.23 3.01
N ALA A 253 -0.71 0.95 1.90
CA ALA A 253 -0.20 1.28 0.56
C ALA A 253 -0.03 2.80 0.39
N ASP A 254 -1.03 3.58 0.81
CA ASP A 254 -0.97 5.05 0.80
C ASP A 254 0.17 5.58 1.67
N GLU A 255 0.34 5.03 2.88
CA GLU A 255 1.46 5.37 3.78
C GLU A 255 2.84 5.06 3.16
N ARG A 256 2.93 4.06 2.28
CA ARG A 256 4.18 3.63 1.62
C ARG A 256 4.38 4.25 0.23
N SER A 257 3.40 5.01 -0.26
CA SER A 257 3.37 5.53 -1.64
C SER A 257 4.51 6.50 -1.96
N GLU A 258 5.13 7.13 -0.95
CA GLU A 258 6.30 7.99 -1.16
C GLU A 258 7.54 7.18 -1.58
N ASP A 259 7.75 6.02 -0.97
CA ASP A 259 8.95 5.18 -1.16
C ASP A 259 8.76 4.05 -2.20
N TYR A 260 7.52 3.65 -2.47
CA TYR A 260 7.18 2.51 -3.32
C TYR A 260 6.14 2.86 -4.39
N ASP A 261 6.33 2.33 -5.59
CA ASP A 261 5.30 2.22 -6.61
C ASP A 261 4.50 0.94 -6.35
N ILE A 262 3.21 1.08 -6.01
CA ILE A 262 2.36 -0.05 -5.59
C ILE A 262 1.24 -0.23 -6.63
N SER A 263 1.12 -1.45 -7.16
CA SER A 263 0.04 -1.87 -8.05
C SER A 263 -0.72 -3.02 -7.42
N ILE A 264 -2.05 -2.89 -7.31
CA ILE A 264 -2.93 -3.89 -6.72
C ILE A 264 -3.88 -4.41 -7.80
N THR A 265 -3.89 -5.72 -8.02
CA THR A 265 -4.87 -6.40 -8.89
C THR A 265 -5.77 -7.31 -8.05
N VAL A 266 -7.03 -7.41 -8.46
CA VAL A 266 -8.05 -8.19 -7.78
C VAL A 266 -8.72 -9.14 -8.76
N SER A 267 -8.93 -10.38 -8.31
CA SER A 267 -9.70 -11.40 -9.00
C SER A 267 -10.70 -12.02 -8.04
N ASN A 268 -11.89 -12.36 -8.54
CA ASN A 268 -12.93 -13.01 -7.75
C ASN A 268 -13.41 -14.26 -8.48
N MET A 269 -13.35 -15.41 -7.81
CA MET A 269 -13.69 -16.69 -8.42
C MET A 269 -14.50 -17.58 -7.48
N GLU A 270 -15.28 -18.47 -8.08
CA GLU A 270 -16.07 -19.47 -7.38
C GLU A 270 -15.67 -20.87 -7.83
N ILE A 271 -15.48 -21.78 -6.86
CA ILE A 271 -15.37 -23.20 -7.13
C ILE A 271 -16.70 -23.84 -6.78
N TYR A 272 -17.45 -24.24 -7.81
CA TYR A 272 -18.70 -24.97 -7.66
C TYR A 272 -18.67 -26.24 -8.50
N ASN A 273 -19.04 -27.35 -7.88
CA ASN A 273 -19.08 -28.66 -8.53
C ASN A 273 -17.74 -29.02 -9.23
N GLU A 274 -16.62 -28.64 -8.61
CA GLU A 274 -15.25 -28.88 -9.10
C GLU A 274 -14.90 -28.20 -10.43
N ASN A 275 -15.63 -27.15 -10.77
CA ASN A 275 -15.31 -26.22 -11.85
C ASN A 275 -15.01 -24.85 -11.25
N ILE A 276 -14.11 -24.10 -11.90
CA ILE A 276 -13.76 -22.73 -11.52
C ILE A 276 -14.51 -21.78 -12.44
N TYR A 277 -15.24 -20.86 -11.82
CA TYR A 277 -15.99 -19.79 -12.48
C TYR A 277 -15.38 -18.45 -12.09
N ASP A 278 -15.23 -17.58 -13.09
CA ASP A 278 -14.77 -16.22 -12.91
C ASP A 278 -15.98 -15.33 -12.58
N LEU A 279 -16.01 -14.73 -11.39
CA LEU A 279 -17.13 -13.90 -10.96
C LEU A 279 -17.05 -12.47 -11.53
N LEU A 280 -15.99 -12.10 -12.25
CA LEU A 280 -15.78 -10.78 -12.85
C LEU A 280 -15.88 -10.80 -14.38
N ALA A 281 -15.83 -11.98 -15.00
CA ALA A 281 -16.00 -12.11 -16.44
C ALA A 281 -17.34 -11.55 -16.92
N GLU A 282 -17.30 -10.77 -18.00
CA GLU A 282 -18.50 -10.20 -18.61
C GLU A 282 -19.46 -11.33 -19.05
N PRO A 283 -20.77 -11.19 -18.78
CA PRO A 283 -21.74 -12.14 -19.30
C PRO A 283 -21.68 -12.12 -20.84
N PRO A 284 -21.77 -13.28 -21.50
CA PRO A 284 -21.83 -13.29 -22.96
C PRO A 284 -23.04 -12.47 -23.45
N ALA A 285 -22.88 -11.81 -24.60
CA ALA A 285 -23.93 -11.00 -25.22
C ALA A 285 -25.26 -11.77 -25.33
N GLU A 286 -26.38 -11.05 -25.20
CA GLU A 286 -27.74 -11.60 -25.11
C GLU A 286 -28.01 -12.71 -26.14
N GLY A 287 -28.49 -13.86 -25.66
CA GLY A 287 -28.90 -15.00 -26.50
C GLY A 287 -28.03 -16.26 -26.37
N VAL A 288 -26.91 -16.20 -25.65
CA VAL A 288 -26.10 -17.40 -25.35
C VAL A 288 -26.12 -17.66 -23.84
N HIS A 289 -26.98 -18.59 -23.39
CA HIS A 289 -26.84 -19.22 -22.06
C HIS A 289 -25.61 -20.15 -22.06
N SER A 290 -24.40 -19.62 -22.28
CA SER A 290 -23.17 -20.40 -22.17
C SER A 290 -22.47 -20.06 -20.87
N ILE A 291 -22.47 -21.06 -19.98
CA ILE A 291 -21.41 -21.40 -19.01
C ILE A 291 -20.17 -20.50 -19.22
N GLN A 292 -19.91 -19.58 -18.27
CA GLN A 292 -18.61 -18.90 -18.18
C GLN A 292 -17.49 -19.93 -18.39
N ALA A 293 -16.51 -19.61 -19.24
CA ALA A 293 -15.46 -20.53 -19.63
C ALA A 293 -14.87 -21.21 -18.39
N ARG A 294 -14.99 -22.55 -18.32
CA ARG A 294 -14.45 -23.31 -17.20
C ARG A 294 -12.94 -23.10 -17.17
N LEU A 295 -12.45 -22.47 -16.11
CA LEU A 295 -11.04 -22.19 -15.97
C LEU A 295 -10.31 -23.40 -15.39
N ASP A 296 -9.06 -23.57 -15.82
CA ASP A 296 -8.18 -24.63 -15.35
C ASP A 296 -6.97 -24.06 -14.63
N ILE A 297 -6.51 -24.80 -13.62
CA ILE A 297 -5.35 -24.42 -12.81
C ILE A 297 -4.07 -24.89 -13.51
N ARG A 298 -3.07 -24.00 -13.59
CA ARG A 298 -1.72 -24.33 -14.08
C ARG A 298 -0.68 -23.98 -13.03
N MET A 299 0.45 -24.69 -13.08
CA MET A 299 1.65 -24.30 -12.33
C MET A 299 2.44 -23.33 -13.20
N GLY A 300 2.48 -22.06 -12.79
CA GLY A 300 3.31 -21.03 -13.40
C GLY A 300 4.67 -20.90 -12.71
N ALA A 301 5.50 -19.98 -13.21
CA ALA A 301 6.81 -19.70 -12.62
C ALA A 301 6.74 -19.10 -11.20
N GLN A 302 5.61 -18.52 -10.81
CA GLN A 302 5.36 -17.89 -9.51
C GLN A 302 4.36 -18.67 -8.63
N GLY A 303 4.20 -19.96 -8.89
CA GLY A 303 3.28 -20.83 -8.15
C GLY A 303 2.00 -21.13 -8.92
N ILE A 304 0.90 -21.30 -8.19
CA ILE A 304 -0.38 -21.70 -8.78
C ILE A 304 -1.09 -20.48 -9.41
N ASP A 305 -1.50 -20.69 -10.67
CA ASP A 305 -2.14 -19.69 -11.51
C ASP A 305 -3.41 -20.27 -12.19
N VAL A 306 -4.32 -19.38 -12.58
CA VAL A 306 -5.59 -19.73 -13.26
C VAL A 306 -5.67 -18.90 -14.54
N PRO A 307 -5.09 -19.37 -15.65
CA PRO A 307 -5.09 -18.62 -16.90
C PRO A 307 -6.51 -18.33 -17.39
N GLY A 308 -6.75 -17.08 -17.80
CA GLY A 308 -8.07 -16.62 -18.25
C GLY A 308 -8.96 -16.07 -17.14
N LEU A 309 -8.50 -16.10 -15.88
CA LEU A 309 -9.12 -15.37 -14.79
C LEU A 309 -8.89 -13.87 -14.97
N VAL A 310 -9.96 -13.08 -14.88
CA VAL A 310 -9.89 -11.62 -14.96
C VAL A 310 -9.13 -11.06 -13.75
N GLU A 311 -8.17 -10.19 -14.04
CA GLU A 311 -7.42 -9.41 -13.05
C GLU A 311 -7.72 -7.92 -13.26
N GLU A 312 -8.49 -7.32 -12.37
CA GLU A 312 -8.81 -5.89 -12.42
C GLU A 312 -7.82 -5.10 -11.57
N THR A 313 -7.13 -4.13 -12.16
CA THR A 313 -6.29 -3.18 -11.42
C THR A 313 -7.16 -2.20 -10.65
N CYS A 314 -6.92 -2.09 -9.35
CA CYS A 314 -7.68 -1.21 -8.47
C CYS A 314 -6.76 -0.15 -7.87
N SER A 315 -7.13 1.12 -8.02
CA SER A 315 -6.34 2.27 -7.54
C SER A 315 -6.88 2.84 -6.23
N SER A 316 -8.12 2.48 -5.87
CA SER A 316 -8.76 2.92 -4.63
C SER A 316 -9.47 1.76 -3.92
N LEU A 317 -9.81 1.99 -2.66
CA LEU A 317 -10.67 1.10 -1.90
C LEU A 317 -12.05 0.94 -2.58
N ASP A 318 -12.61 2.02 -3.12
CA ASP A 318 -13.93 2.01 -3.75
C ASP A 318 -13.96 1.13 -5.00
N ASP A 319 -12.88 1.13 -5.79
CA ASP A 319 -12.72 0.23 -6.94
C ASP A 319 -12.85 -1.23 -6.51
N VAL A 320 -12.12 -1.62 -5.45
CA VAL A 320 -12.16 -3.01 -4.97
C VAL A 320 -13.53 -3.36 -4.38
N LEU A 321 -14.16 -2.42 -3.67
CA LEU A 321 -15.50 -2.65 -3.15
C LEU A 321 -16.52 -2.86 -4.28
N ALA A 322 -16.40 -2.13 -5.39
CA ALA A 322 -17.21 -2.34 -6.58
C ALA A 322 -16.97 -3.72 -7.21
N VAL A 323 -15.71 -4.17 -7.29
CA VAL A 323 -15.33 -5.53 -7.75
C VAL A 323 -15.98 -6.61 -6.88
N ILE A 324 -15.92 -6.46 -5.55
CA ILE A 324 -16.53 -7.42 -4.61
C ILE A 324 -18.04 -7.45 -4.78
N GLN A 325 -18.69 -6.30 -4.85
CA GLN A 325 -20.14 -6.20 -5.04
C GLN A 325 -20.59 -6.86 -6.34
N ARG A 326 -19.85 -6.62 -7.44
CA ARG A 326 -20.13 -7.23 -8.74
C ARG A 326 -19.99 -8.75 -8.69
N GLY A 327 -18.92 -9.26 -8.08
CA GLY A 327 -18.74 -10.69 -7.92
C GLY A 327 -19.80 -11.34 -7.01
N ALA A 328 -20.25 -10.64 -5.97
CA ALA A 328 -21.35 -11.10 -5.11
C ALA A 328 -22.69 -11.14 -5.87
N ALA A 329 -22.98 -10.13 -6.69
CA ALA A 329 -24.16 -10.10 -7.54
C ALA A 329 -24.13 -11.21 -8.61
N ASN A 330 -22.99 -11.42 -9.26
CA ASN A 330 -22.85 -12.51 -10.22
C ASN A 330 -23.06 -13.86 -9.54
N ARG A 331 -22.44 -14.07 -8.36
CA ARG A 331 -22.63 -15.29 -7.55
C ARG A 331 -24.10 -15.54 -7.17
N SER A 332 -24.88 -14.49 -6.89
CA SER A 332 -26.30 -14.64 -6.56
C SER A 332 -27.17 -14.91 -7.79
N THR A 333 -26.88 -14.31 -8.94
CA THR A 333 -27.63 -14.56 -10.19
C THR A 333 -27.50 -15.99 -10.72
N PHE A 334 -26.36 -16.65 -10.50
CA PHE A 334 -26.20 -18.08 -10.82
C PHE A 334 -26.98 -19.01 -9.89
N ALA A 335 -27.43 -18.52 -8.73
CA ALA A 335 -28.33 -19.24 -7.84
C ALA A 335 -29.76 -19.16 -8.39
N THR A 336 -30.06 -19.84 -9.51
CA THR A 336 -31.42 -19.95 -10.02
C THR A 336 -32.34 -20.60 -8.98
N ASP A 337 -33.36 -19.85 -8.54
CA ASP A 337 -34.65 -20.14 -7.84
C ASP A 337 -34.85 -21.37 -6.92
N MET A 338 -33.87 -22.24 -6.68
CA MET A 338 -34.03 -23.44 -5.86
C MET A 338 -32.73 -23.94 -5.19
N ASN A 339 -32.09 -23.11 -4.34
CA ASN A 339 -31.37 -23.48 -3.09
C ASN A 339 -30.31 -22.43 -2.67
N GLU A 340 -29.91 -22.53 -1.40
CA GLU A 340 -28.77 -21.90 -0.71
C GLU A 340 -27.41 -22.16 -1.42
N HIS A 341 -27.19 -21.63 -2.62
CA HIS A 341 -26.00 -21.88 -3.45
C HIS A 341 -24.68 -21.52 -2.74
N SER A 342 -24.68 -20.48 -1.90
CA SER A 342 -23.51 -20.03 -1.14
C SER A 342 -22.99 -21.05 -0.12
N SER A 343 -23.84 -21.98 0.36
CA SER A 343 -23.40 -23.05 1.28
C SER A 343 -22.67 -24.19 0.57
N ARG A 344 -22.72 -24.21 -0.76
CA ARG A 344 -22.31 -25.33 -1.61
C ARG A 344 -21.18 -25.02 -2.57
N SER A 345 -20.69 -23.79 -2.56
CA SER A 345 -19.54 -23.36 -3.36
C SER A 345 -18.48 -22.70 -2.49
N HIS A 346 -17.24 -22.71 -2.97
CA HIS A 346 -16.15 -21.98 -2.33
C HIS A 346 -15.96 -20.65 -3.06
N ALA A 347 -15.99 -19.54 -2.34
CA ALA A 347 -15.64 -18.23 -2.89
C ALA A 347 -14.19 -17.87 -2.55
N ILE A 348 -13.44 -17.41 -3.54
CA ILE A 348 -12.04 -17.02 -3.41
C ILE A 348 -11.86 -15.63 -3.99
N LEU A 349 -11.58 -14.67 -3.11
CA LEU A 349 -11.13 -13.34 -3.49
C LEU A 349 -9.60 -13.32 -3.42
N ARG A 350 -8.96 -13.10 -4.57
CA ARG A 350 -7.51 -13.03 -4.70
C ARG A 350 -7.08 -11.60 -4.95
N ILE A 351 -6.08 -11.16 -4.21
CA ILE A 351 -5.44 -9.86 -4.37
C ILE A 351 -3.95 -10.09 -4.60
N VAL A 352 -3.39 -9.45 -5.62
CA VAL A 352 -1.95 -9.45 -5.88
C VAL A 352 -1.43 -8.02 -5.74
N ALA A 353 -0.50 -7.83 -4.81
CA ALA A 353 0.13 -6.54 -4.57
C ALA A 353 1.58 -6.58 -5.05
N ARG A 354 1.88 -5.80 -6.09
CA ARG A 354 3.23 -5.59 -6.61
C ARG A 354 3.76 -4.28 -6.04
N CYS A 355 4.83 -4.33 -5.27
CA CYS A 355 5.46 -3.16 -4.66
C CYS A 355 6.89 -3.03 -5.20
N GLN A 356 7.19 -1.96 -5.94
CA GLN A 356 8.53 -1.66 -6.42
C GLN A 356 9.12 -0.50 -5.63
N ASN A 357 10.33 -0.67 -5.09
CA ASN A 357 11.01 0.42 -4.42
C ASN A 357 11.51 1.45 -5.44
N LYS A 358 11.18 2.73 -5.26
CA LYS A 358 11.52 3.79 -6.23
C LYS A 358 13.01 4.02 -6.40
N ILE A 359 13.81 3.72 -5.37
CA ILE A 359 15.26 3.94 -5.34
C ILE A 359 16.00 2.69 -5.81
N SER A 360 15.78 1.55 -5.15
CA SER A 360 16.51 0.31 -5.46
C SER A 360 15.98 -0.41 -6.70
N ARG A 361 14.79 -0.04 -7.19
CA ARG A 361 14.07 -0.68 -8.30
C ARG A 361 13.71 -2.15 -8.09
N ILE A 362 13.99 -2.71 -6.91
CA ILE A 362 13.62 -4.07 -6.53
C ILE A 362 12.10 -4.12 -6.36
N ALA A 363 11.46 -5.09 -7.03
CA ALA A 363 10.05 -5.35 -6.91
C ALA A 363 9.79 -6.57 -6.01
N THR A 364 8.73 -6.49 -5.20
CA THR A 364 8.20 -7.61 -4.41
C THR A 364 6.75 -7.85 -4.77
N VAL A 365 6.32 -9.11 -4.79
CA VAL A 365 4.95 -9.51 -5.14
C VAL A 365 4.33 -10.29 -3.98
N GLY A 366 3.30 -9.75 -3.36
CA GLY A 366 2.50 -10.46 -2.35
C GLY A 366 1.18 -10.95 -2.92
N LYS A 367 0.77 -12.17 -2.54
CA LYS A 367 -0.54 -12.74 -2.90
C LYS A 367 -1.38 -12.88 -1.63
N LEU A 368 -2.54 -12.25 -1.58
CA LEU A 368 -3.54 -12.45 -0.54
C LEU A 368 -4.72 -13.25 -1.10
N SER A 369 -5.02 -14.38 -0.47
CA SER A 369 -6.21 -15.19 -0.79
C SER A 369 -7.16 -15.18 0.40
N LEU A 370 -8.37 -14.67 0.18
CA LEU A 370 -9.46 -14.64 1.15
C LEU A 370 -10.52 -15.64 0.70
N VAL A 371 -10.75 -16.67 1.50
CA VAL A 371 -11.51 -17.86 1.07
C VAL A 371 -12.67 -18.12 2.01
N ASP A 372 -13.88 -18.18 1.45
CA ASP A 372 -15.09 -18.66 2.14
C ASP A 372 -15.42 -20.06 1.62
N LEU A 373 -15.16 -21.09 2.42
CA LEU A 373 -15.38 -22.47 2.01
C LEU A 373 -16.86 -22.85 2.08
N ALA A 374 -17.24 -23.87 1.31
CA ALA A 374 -18.54 -24.54 1.42
C ALA A 374 -18.75 -25.16 2.82
N GLY A 375 -19.99 -25.52 3.13
CA GLY A 375 -20.37 -26.25 4.34
C GLY A 375 -19.59 -27.56 4.52
N SER A 376 -19.07 -27.79 5.72
CA SER A 376 -18.33 -29.01 6.07
C SER A 376 -19.21 -30.16 6.57
N GLU A 377 -20.51 -29.93 6.72
CA GLU A 377 -21.45 -30.93 7.19
C GLU A 377 -21.53 -32.12 6.24
N ARG A 378 -21.74 -33.31 6.82
CA ARG A 378 -21.89 -34.51 6.02
C ARG A 378 -23.27 -34.54 5.39
N VAL A 379 -23.31 -34.87 4.11
CA VAL A 379 -24.57 -35.13 3.42
C VAL A 379 -25.15 -36.42 3.98
N ALA A 380 -26.17 -36.29 4.82
CA ALA A 380 -26.96 -37.44 5.25
C ALA A 380 -27.59 -38.12 4.04
N LYS A 381 -27.71 -39.45 4.06
CA LYS A 381 -28.38 -40.24 3.02
C LYS A 381 -29.91 -39.99 3.06
N SER A 382 -30.38 -38.79 2.77
CA SER A 382 -31.80 -38.44 2.84
C SER A 382 -32.38 -38.19 1.45
N GLY A 383 -32.79 -39.25 0.75
CA GLY A 383 -33.82 -39.21 -0.31
C GLY A 383 -33.66 -38.20 -1.46
N VAL A 384 -32.47 -37.62 -1.66
CA VAL A 384 -32.27 -36.55 -2.63
C VAL A 384 -32.19 -37.12 -4.05
N THR A 385 -32.65 -36.35 -5.03
CA THR A 385 -32.50 -36.65 -6.46
C THR A 385 -31.04 -36.94 -6.83
N ALA A 386 -30.82 -37.80 -7.83
CA ALA A 386 -29.48 -38.26 -8.24
C ALA A 386 -28.51 -37.10 -8.58
N GLU A 387 -29.01 -36.01 -9.15
CA GLU A 387 -28.21 -34.82 -9.48
C GLU A 387 -27.72 -34.07 -8.22
N ARG A 388 -28.61 -33.87 -7.24
CA ARG A 388 -28.24 -33.25 -5.96
C ARG A 388 -27.31 -34.14 -5.13
N LEU A 389 -27.43 -35.46 -5.26
CA LEU A 389 -26.48 -36.39 -4.66
C LEU A 389 -25.09 -36.26 -5.28
N LYS A 390 -24.99 -36.11 -6.61
CA LYS A 390 -23.72 -35.91 -7.33
C LYS A 390 -23.07 -34.56 -6.98
N GLU A 391 -23.88 -33.50 -6.89
CA GLU A 391 -23.45 -32.17 -6.42
C GLU A 391 -22.89 -32.25 -4.99
N ALA A 392 -23.67 -32.81 -4.06
CA ALA A 392 -23.29 -33.07 -2.68
C ALA A 392 -21.99 -33.90 -2.53
N GLN A 393 -21.79 -34.90 -3.39
CA GLN A 393 -20.56 -35.68 -3.45
C GLN A 393 -19.37 -34.83 -3.89
N ASN A 394 -19.54 -33.95 -4.88
CA ASN A 394 -18.46 -33.10 -5.39
C ASN A 394 -18.07 -31.98 -4.41
N ILE A 395 -19.03 -31.42 -3.67
CA ILE A 395 -18.75 -30.46 -2.58
C ILE A 395 -17.90 -31.15 -1.51
N ASN A 396 -18.35 -32.31 -1.03
CA ASN A 396 -17.60 -33.08 -0.05
C ASN A 396 -16.26 -33.59 -0.60
N ARG A 397 -16.12 -33.81 -1.91
CA ARG A 397 -14.84 -34.18 -2.53
C ARG A 397 -13.77 -33.15 -2.26
N SER A 398 -14.07 -31.86 -2.46
CA SER A 398 -13.12 -30.77 -2.24
C SER A 398 -12.66 -30.67 -0.78
N LEU A 399 -13.58 -30.79 0.18
CA LEU A 399 -13.27 -30.74 1.62
C LEU A 399 -12.63 -32.04 2.12
N SER A 400 -12.98 -33.19 1.55
CA SER A 400 -12.32 -34.48 1.84
C SER A 400 -10.87 -34.46 1.34
N ALA A 401 -10.64 -33.98 0.11
CA ALA A 401 -9.29 -33.79 -0.43
C ALA A 401 -8.47 -32.82 0.43
N LEU A 402 -9.10 -31.75 0.94
CA LEU A 402 -8.46 -30.85 1.90
C LEU A 402 -8.06 -31.60 3.19
N GLY A 403 -8.95 -32.46 3.69
CA GLY A 403 -8.67 -33.40 4.78
C GLY A 403 -7.44 -34.28 4.52
N ASP A 404 -7.37 -34.89 3.35
CA ASP A 404 -6.27 -35.76 2.94
C ASP A 404 -4.95 -34.99 2.84
N VAL A 405 -4.96 -33.79 2.27
CA VAL A 405 -3.79 -32.90 2.18
C VAL A 405 -3.26 -32.57 3.57
N ILE A 406 -4.13 -32.15 4.49
CA ILE A 406 -3.73 -31.84 5.88
C ILE A 406 -3.18 -33.09 6.58
N GLN A 407 -3.81 -34.24 6.39
CA GLN A 407 -3.33 -35.50 6.95
C GLN A 407 -1.92 -35.84 6.43
N SER A 408 -1.69 -35.77 5.12
CA SER A 408 -0.37 -35.97 4.52
C SER A 408 0.67 -34.96 5.01
N LEU A 409 0.29 -33.70 5.23
CA LEU A 409 1.18 -32.64 5.73
C LEU A 409 1.61 -32.84 7.19
N THR A 410 0.77 -33.48 8.00
CA THR A 410 1.10 -33.85 9.39
C THR A 410 1.87 -35.16 9.52
N ALA A 411 1.90 -35.97 8.45
CA ALA A 411 2.61 -37.24 8.46
C ALA A 411 4.13 -37.06 8.54
N LYS A 412 4.81 -38.00 9.21
CA LYS A 412 6.28 -38.00 9.32
C LYS A 412 6.98 -38.16 7.96
N ASN A 413 6.34 -38.86 7.03
CA ASN A 413 6.85 -39.08 5.68
C ASN A 413 5.99 -38.31 4.66
N LYS A 414 6.52 -37.20 4.13
CA LYS A 414 5.83 -36.31 3.19
C LYS A 414 6.09 -36.68 1.72
N ALA A 415 6.10 -37.97 1.38
CA ALA A 415 6.51 -38.44 0.06
C ALA A 415 5.63 -37.89 -1.09
N HIS A 416 4.31 -37.82 -0.88
CA HIS A 416 3.38 -37.25 -1.85
C HIS A 416 2.24 -36.55 -1.10
N ILE A 417 1.94 -35.31 -1.49
CA ILE A 417 0.82 -34.54 -0.95
C ILE A 417 -0.24 -34.41 -2.07
N PRO A 418 -1.48 -34.87 -1.85
CA PRO A 418 -2.47 -35.03 -2.91
C PRO A 418 -3.19 -33.71 -3.27
N TYR A 419 -2.46 -32.63 -3.54
CA TYR A 419 -3.06 -31.32 -3.91
C TYR A 419 -3.97 -31.42 -5.13
N ARG A 420 -3.70 -32.35 -6.05
CA ARG A 420 -4.46 -32.51 -7.30
C ARG A 420 -5.80 -33.26 -7.14
N ASN A 421 -6.13 -33.75 -5.95
CA ASN A 421 -7.39 -34.49 -5.71
C ASN A 421 -8.65 -33.62 -5.83
N SER A 422 -8.51 -32.29 -5.75
CA SER A 422 -9.58 -31.33 -6.02
C SER A 422 -9.04 -30.03 -6.60
N LYS A 423 -9.90 -29.25 -7.26
CA LYS A 423 -9.52 -27.91 -7.73
C LYS A 423 -9.20 -26.98 -6.56
N LEU A 424 -9.95 -27.09 -5.46
CA LEU A 424 -9.71 -26.31 -4.24
C LEU A 424 -8.31 -26.56 -3.67
N THR A 425 -7.96 -27.82 -3.44
CA THR A 425 -6.64 -28.17 -2.88
C THR A 425 -5.50 -27.85 -3.82
N PHE A 426 -5.75 -27.88 -5.14
CA PHE A 426 -4.73 -27.50 -6.11
C PHE A 426 -4.53 -25.99 -6.13
N LEU A 427 -5.62 -25.21 -6.01
CA LEU A 427 -5.58 -23.77 -5.89
C LEU A 427 -4.86 -23.30 -4.62
N LEU A 428 -5.10 -24.01 -3.51
CA LEU A 428 -4.51 -23.73 -2.20
C LEU A 428 -3.16 -24.41 -1.96
N ALA A 429 -2.56 -25.05 -2.98
CA ALA A 429 -1.28 -25.75 -2.82
C ALA A 429 -0.17 -24.79 -2.34
N ASP A 430 -0.17 -23.55 -2.85
CA ASP A 430 0.74 -22.49 -2.41
C ASP A 430 0.54 -22.14 -0.93
N SER A 431 -0.72 -22.10 -0.48
CA SER A 431 -1.12 -21.70 0.88
C SER A 431 -0.91 -22.80 1.92
N LEU A 432 -1.11 -24.06 1.54
CA LEU A 432 -1.10 -25.21 2.44
C LEU A 432 0.18 -26.03 2.35
N GLY A 433 0.93 -25.91 1.27
CA GLY A 433 2.14 -26.69 1.02
C GLY A 433 3.42 -25.90 0.93
N GLY A 434 3.30 -24.60 0.67
CA GLY A 434 4.42 -23.76 0.30
C GLY A 434 4.75 -22.69 1.32
N ASP A 435 5.42 -21.70 0.77
CA ASP A 435 5.71 -20.42 1.36
C ASP A 435 4.44 -19.57 1.44
N SER A 436 3.72 -19.67 2.55
CA SER A 436 2.60 -18.80 2.86
C SER A 436 2.36 -18.68 4.36
N LYS A 437 1.86 -17.52 4.77
CA LYS A 437 1.30 -17.29 6.10
C LYS A 437 -0.19 -17.56 6.04
N THR A 438 -0.59 -18.68 6.62
CA THR A 438 -1.97 -19.17 6.51
C THR A 438 -2.71 -19.04 7.84
N LEU A 439 -3.94 -18.53 7.77
CA LEU A 439 -4.87 -18.42 8.89
C LEU A 439 -6.18 -19.12 8.55
N MET A 440 -6.55 -20.08 9.37
CA MET A 440 -7.84 -20.75 9.31
C MET A 440 -8.76 -20.18 10.40
N PHE A 441 -9.94 -19.73 10.02
CA PHE A 441 -11.07 -19.57 10.93
C PHE A 441 -11.88 -20.86 10.97
N VAL A 442 -11.97 -21.50 12.14
CA VAL A 442 -12.97 -22.55 12.39
C VAL A 442 -14.19 -21.94 13.05
N GLN A 443 -15.32 -22.03 12.35
CA GLN A 443 -16.59 -21.43 12.72
C GLN A 443 -17.50 -22.45 13.39
N VAL A 444 -18.00 -22.11 14.58
CA VAL A 444 -18.75 -23.00 15.45
C VAL A 444 -20.19 -22.53 15.60
N ALA A 445 -21.13 -23.43 15.28
CA ALA A 445 -22.53 -23.29 15.65
C ALA A 445 -22.71 -23.78 17.10
N PRO A 446 -23.17 -22.95 18.04
CA PRO A 446 -23.11 -23.28 19.46
C PRO A 446 -24.21 -24.23 19.93
N GLY A 447 -25.28 -24.42 19.16
CA GLY A 447 -26.46 -25.20 19.59
C GLY A 447 -26.16 -26.67 19.84
N SER A 448 -26.81 -27.25 20.85
CA SER A 448 -26.65 -28.66 21.24
C SER A 448 -26.92 -29.66 20.13
N TYR A 449 -27.84 -29.36 19.21
CA TYR A 449 -28.08 -30.18 18.01
C TYR A 449 -26.86 -30.26 17.10
N ASN A 450 -26.06 -29.19 17.04
CA ASN A 450 -24.88 -29.06 16.18
C ASN A 450 -23.59 -29.59 16.85
N ALA A 451 -23.67 -30.11 18.08
CA ALA A 451 -22.49 -30.57 18.81
C ALA A 451 -21.66 -31.64 18.07
N PRO A 452 -22.26 -32.65 17.40
CA PRO A 452 -21.49 -33.64 16.64
C PRO A 452 -20.68 -33.03 15.48
N GLU A 453 -21.28 -32.15 14.68
CA GLU A 453 -20.61 -31.47 13.57
C GLU A 453 -19.58 -30.44 14.06
N THR A 454 -19.85 -29.79 15.18
CA THR A 454 -18.88 -28.92 15.87
C THR A 454 -17.64 -29.72 16.28
N ILE A 455 -17.81 -30.90 16.90
CA ILE A 455 -16.69 -31.76 17.27
C ILE A 455 -15.88 -32.17 16.02
N CYS A 456 -16.55 -32.50 14.90
CA CYS A 456 -15.86 -32.81 13.64
C CYS A 456 -15.03 -31.61 13.14
N SER A 457 -15.61 -30.41 13.15
CA SER A 457 -14.94 -29.18 12.70
C SER A 457 -13.73 -28.83 13.55
N LEU A 458 -13.87 -28.88 14.88
CA LEU A 458 -12.77 -28.60 15.82
C LEU A 458 -11.67 -29.66 15.76
N THR A 459 -12.03 -30.93 15.57
CA THR A 459 -11.05 -32.01 15.38
C THR A 459 -10.24 -31.82 14.10
N PHE A 460 -10.89 -31.40 13.00
CA PHE A 460 -10.18 -31.04 11.78
C PHE A 460 -9.26 -29.84 11.98
N ALA A 461 -9.76 -28.76 12.59
CA ALA A 461 -8.99 -27.56 12.87
C ALA A 461 -7.77 -27.84 13.78
N ALA A 462 -7.91 -28.73 14.77
CA ALA A 462 -6.79 -29.16 15.62
C ALA A 462 -5.69 -29.87 14.82
N ARG A 463 -6.05 -30.66 13.79
CA ARG A 463 -5.09 -31.27 12.87
C ARG A 463 -4.41 -30.21 12.01
N VAL A 464 -5.16 -29.25 11.46
CA VAL A 464 -4.62 -28.13 10.68
C VAL A 464 -3.57 -27.35 11.47
N ARG A 465 -3.85 -27.03 12.73
CA ARG A 465 -2.90 -26.32 13.62
C ARG A 465 -1.58 -27.08 13.84
N SER A 466 -1.58 -28.41 13.74
CA SER A 466 -0.39 -29.23 13.93
C SER A 466 0.53 -29.28 12.70
N VAL A 467 0.10 -28.73 11.57
CA VAL A 467 0.89 -28.70 10.33
C VAL A 467 2.09 -27.76 10.48
N LYS A 468 3.28 -28.28 10.20
CA LYS A 468 4.52 -27.51 10.09
C LYS A 468 4.90 -27.37 8.62
N LEU A 469 4.70 -26.18 8.05
CA LEU A 469 5.14 -25.82 6.70
C LEU A 469 6.62 -25.41 6.68
N GLN A 470 7.16 -25.16 5.50
CA GLN A 470 8.43 -24.44 5.35
C GLN A 470 8.25 -22.96 5.73
N LEU A 471 9.34 -22.28 6.09
CA LEU A 471 9.29 -20.85 6.42
C LEU A 471 8.85 -20.05 5.20
N ALA A 472 8.03 -19.04 5.45
CA ALA A 472 7.61 -18.14 4.40
C ALA A 472 8.82 -17.31 3.91
N SER A 473 8.95 -17.12 2.61
CA SER A 473 9.98 -16.37 1.91
C SER A 473 9.35 -15.17 1.19
N VAL A 474 10.19 -14.21 0.84
CA VAL A 474 9.75 -12.99 0.16
C VAL A 474 9.87 -13.23 -1.33
N HIS A 475 8.78 -13.07 -2.07
CA HIS A 475 8.82 -13.11 -3.52
C HIS A 475 9.38 -11.79 -4.05
N THR A 476 10.68 -11.78 -4.32
CA THR A 476 11.40 -10.69 -4.98
C THR A 476 11.55 -10.96 -6.47
N GLU A 477 11.30 -9.95 -7.29
CA GLU A 477 11.66 -9.96 -8.71
C GLU A 477 12.92 -9.12 -8.93
N SER A 478 13.78 -9.55 -9.85
CA SER A 478 14.95 -8.75 -10.23
C SER A 478 14.50 -7.50 -11.01
N PRO A 479 15.28 -6.39 -10.98
CA PRO A 479 14.96 -5.19 -11.73
C PRO A 479 14.72 -5.47 -13.22
N GLU A 480 15.54 -6.33 -13.84
CA GLU A 480 15.44 -6.69 -15.26
C GLU A 480 14.15 -7.45 -15.57
N LEU A 481 13.73 -8.36 -14.67
CA LEU A 481 12.48 -9.11 -14.83
C LEU A 481 11.25 -8.20 -14.68
N SER A 482 11.33 -7.22 -13.77
CA SER A 482 10.27 -6.23 -13.58
C SER A 482 10.10 -5.36 -14.82
N GLU A 483 11.20 -4.83 -15.37
CA GLU A 483 11.17 -4.02 -16.59
C GLU A 483 10.61 -4.80 -17.78
N TYR A 484 10.99 -6.07 -17.93
CA TYR A 484 10.49 -6.92 -19.00
C TYR A 484 8.99 -7.16 -18.88
N LYS A 485 8.48 -7.42 -17.67
CA LYS A 485 7.04 -7.60 -17.42
C LYS A 485 6.24 -6.33 -17.67
N ASP A 486 6.73 -5.18 -17.24
CA ASP A 486 6.08 -3.88 -17.51
C ASP A 486 6.03 -3.59 -19.01
N MET A 487 7.10 -3.95 -19.74
CA MET A 487 7.13 -3.82 -21.20
C MET A 487 6.12 -4.74 -21.88
N VAL A 488 6.02 -6.01 -21.42
CA VAL A 488 5.02 -6.97 -21.92
C VAL A 488 3.60 -6.48 -21.63
N ALA A 489 3.31 -6.01 -20.42
CA ALA A 489 1.99 -5.49 -20.04
C ALA A 489 1.60 -4.26 -20.90
N LYS A 490 2.53 -3.33 -21.13
CA LYS A 490 2.32 -2.17 -22.02
C LYS A 490 2.06 -2.60 -23.46
N LEU A 491 2.77 -3.61 -23.96
CA LEU A 491 2.57 -4.13 -25.31
C LEU A 491 1.22 -4.85 -25.44
N GLN A 492 0.82 -5.63 -24.45
CA GLN A 492 -0.48 -6.30 -24.41
C GLN A 492 -1.64 -5.29 -24.36
N ALA A 493 -1.53 -4.24 -23.55
CA ALA A 493 -2.52 -3.17 -23.50
C ALA A 493 -2.64 -2.43 -24.85
N LYS A 494 -1.50 -2.16 -25.52
CA LYS A 494 -1.50 -1.58 -26.88
C LYS A 494 -2.12 -2.51 -27.91
N LEU A 495 -1.88 -3.82 -27.82
CA LEU A 495 -2.48 -4.80 -28.73
C LEU A 495 -4.00 -4.89 -28.55
N ALA A 496 -4.48 -4.89 -27.30
CA ALA A 496 -5.90 -4.90 -26.98
C ALA A 496 -6.61 -3.64 -27.49
N ALA A 497 -5.99 -2.46 -27.34
CA ALA A 497 -6.52 -1.19 -27.87
C ALA A 497 -6.50 -1.11 -29.41
N ALA A 498 -5.56 -1.79 -30.07
CA ALA A 498 -5.52 -1.86 -31.53
C ALA A 498 -6.57 -2.84 -32.09
N GLY A 499 -6.89 -3.91 -31.36
CA GLY A 499 -7.91 -4.90 -31.75
C GLY A 499 -9.35 -4.47 -31.54
N SER A 500 -9.61 -3.42 -30.75
CA SER A 500 -10.94 -2.81 -30.58
C SER A 500 -11.22 -1.65 -31.55
N ALA A 501 -10.23 -1.26 -32.37
CA ALA A 501 -10.33 -0.19 -33.36
C ALA A 501 -10.48 -0.70 -34.81
N SER A 502 -10.60 -2.02 -35.01
CA SER A 502 -10.88 -2.70 -36.28
C SER A 502 -12.19 -3.47 -36.18
#